data_AF-A0A821FEL9-F1
#
_entry.id   AF-A0A821FEL9-F1
#
_cell.length_a   1.000
_cell.length_b   1.000
_cell.length_c   1.000
_cell.angle_alpha   90.00
_cell.angle_beta   90.00
_cell.angle_gamma   90.00
#
_symmetry.space_group_name_H-M   'P 1'
#
loop_
_entity.id
_entity.type
_entity.pdbx_description
1 polymer ?
#
loop_
_entity_poly.entity_id
_entity_poly.type
_entity_poly.pdbx_seq_one_letter_code
_entity_poly.pdbx_strand_id
1 'polypeptide(L)'
;HISQQEPERQQSILSILENTLTNWSKQIKQLLQEELKPLFYGREQNSIKDQVQLWTSRINKLNNLIVQLDSPFVQDVLKNLARNRSPYLSSFMDIKLEISRSVTHAERNLSFVSTLSPWIFQINNSNNLNEILLHLPSLMHTLFLIWQHSHYYHQKDKFSQLLEVVSSEIVLRSKQIIANSISSKSTNTSMSLKDALSICAMFRGTYLDYKEKADGLNSKYMIPEKKIDPSRMVIWHVNPYGENDPNKDISSSNDPYAVLRKSSPWPPRNAKCFQSLNALIE
;
A
#
# COMPACT_ATOMS: atom_id res chain seq x y z
N HIS A 1 16.16 29.62 51.37
CA HIS A 1 15.55 28.30 51.08
C HIS A 1 14.40 28.34 50.09
N ILE A 2 13.48 29.32 50.13
CA ILE A 2 12.35 29.41 49.18
C ILE A 2 12.82 29.67 47.73
N SER A 3 13.90 30.42 47.54
CA SER A 3 14.47 30.80 46.23
C SER A 3 15.21 29.69 45.47
N GLN A 4 15.59 28.58 46.13
CA GLN A 4 16.19 27.41 45.46
C GLN A 4 15.16 26.36 45.04
N GLN A 5 13.96 26.37 45.63
CA GLN A 5 12.91 25.39 45.33
C GLN A 5 12.15 25.66 44.02
N GLU A 6 12.15 26.88 43.50
CA GLU A 6 11.52 27.23 42.22
C GLU A 6 12.27 26.68 41.00
N PRO A 7 13.60 26.84 40.86
CA PRO A 7 14.34 26.28 39.72
C PRO A 7 14.36 24.74 39.72
N GLU A 8 14.48 24.10 40.90
CA GLU A 8 14.39 22.63 41.01
C GLU A 8 13.01 22.10 40.60
N ARG A 9 11.93 22.79 40.99
CA ARG A 9 10.57 22.44 40.54
C ARG A 9 10.41 22.59 39.03
N GLN A 10 10.90 23.68 38.44
CA GLN A 10 10.84 23.88 36.99
C GLN A 10 11.61 22.79 36.23
N GLN A 11 12.78 22.40 36.72
CA GLN A 11 13.59 21.34 36.12
C GLN A 11 12.93 19.96 36.24
N SER A 12 12.26 19.68 37.36
CA SER A 12 11.49 18.44 37.54
C SER A 12 10.28 18.35 36.60
N ILE A 13 9.54 19.46 36.42
CA ILE A 13 8.42 19.55 35.48
C ILE A 13 8.89 19.35 34.04
N LEU A 14 10.01 19.99 33.66
CA LEU A 14 10.58 19.82 32.32
C LEU A 14 10.96 18.37 32.04
N SER A 15 11.61 17.71 33.00
CA SER A 15 11.99 16.30 32.88
C SER A 15 10.76 15.39 32.68
N ILE A 16 9.65 15.68 33.37
CA ILE A 16 8.38 14.96 33.21
C ILE A 16 7.78 15.19 31.81
N LEU A 17 7.80 16.44 31.31
CA LEU A 17 7.30 16.77 29.99
C LEU A 17 8.13 16.12 28.88
N GLU A 18 9.46 16.11 29.01
CA GLU A 18 10.37 15.45 28.06
C GLU A 18 10.17 13.92 28.03
N ASN A 19 9.99 13.31 29.20
CA ASN A 19 9.67 11.88 29.28
C ASN A 19 8.31 11.56 28.67
N THR A 20 7.30 12.42 28.90
CA THR A 20 5.99 12.32 28.26
C THR A 20 6.09 12.39 26.74
N LEU A 21 6.84 13.36 26.20
CA LEU A 21 7.06 13.52 24.76
C LEU A 21 7.76 12.31 24.14
N THR A 22 8.74 11.75 24.85
CA THR A 22 9.47 10.54 24.43
C THR A 22 8.54 9.33 24.38
N ASN A 23 7.65 9.20 25.37
CA ASN A 23 6.68 8.11 25.41
C ASN A 23 5.63 8.23 24.30
N TRP A 24 5.10 9.42 24.04
CA TRP A 24 4.21 9.67 22.89
C TRP A 24 4.90 9.35 21.58
N SER A 25 6.15 9.79 21.42
CA SER A 25 6.97 9.49 20.24
C SER A 25 7.12 7.99 20.00
N LYS A 26 7.37 7.20 21.06
CA LYS A 26 7.47 5.74 20.98
C LYS A 26 6.14 5.11 20.60
N GLN A 27 5.04 5.53 21.23
CA GLN A 27 3.71 5.00 20.94
C GLN A 27 3.29 5.28 19.48
N ILE A 28 3.53 6.50 18.99
CA ILE A 28 3.23 6.86 17.60
C ILE A 28 4.07 6.03 16.63
N LYS A 29 5.37 5.87 16.89
CA LYS A 29 6.24 5.02 16.05
C LYS A 29 5.80 3.56 16.06
N GLN A 30 5.37 3.04 17.20
CA GLN A 30 4.81 1.69 17.29
C GLN A 30 3.53 1.56 16.46
N LEU A 31 2.61 2.53 16.57
CA LEU A 31 1.39 2.55 15.75
C LEU A 31 1.73 2.59 14.25
N LEU A 32 2.65 3.46 13.83
CA LEU A 32 3.11 3.53 12.43
C LEU A 32 3.72 2.20 11.95
N GLN A 33 4.50 1.52 12.79
CA GLN A 33 5.09 0.21 12.48
C GLN A 33 4.05 -0.91 12.43
N GLU A 34 3.06 -0.90 13.32
CA GLU A 34 1.95 -1.85 13.29
C GLU A 34 1.13 -1.72 12.01
N GLU A 35 0.98 -0.51 11.49
CA GLU A 35 0.33 -0.29 10.20
C GLU A 35 1.18 -0.72 8.98
N LEU A 36 2.49 -0.93 9.14
CA LEU A 36 3.36 -1.50 8.10
C LEU A 36 3.29 -3.02 8.06
N LYS A 37 2.77 -3.67 9.12
CA LYS A 37 2.57 -5.11 9.13
C LYS A 37 1.65 -5.49 7.96
N PRO A 38 1.94 -6.60 7.27
CA PRO A 38 1.11 -7.07 6.16
C PRO A 38 -0.34 -7.16 6.61
N LEU A 39 -1.16 -6.32 5.98
CA LEU A 39 -2.58 -6.13 6.26
C LEU A 39 -3.40 -7.42 6.07
N PHE A 40 -2.81 -8.43 5.42
CA PHE A 40 -3.44 -9.70 5.02
C PHE A 40 -3.18 -10.87 5.96
N TYR A 41 -2.67 -10.65 7.17
CA TYR A 41 -2.61 -11.71 8.17
C TYR A 41 -4.00 -11.95 8.78
N GLY A 42 -4.87 -12.57 8.00
CA GLY A 42 -6.20 -13.00 8.40
C GLY A 42 -7.05 -13.32 7.18
N ARG A 43 -7.72 -14.48 7.18
CA ARG A 43 -8.69 -14.89 6.14
C ARG A 43 -9.94 -13.99 6.07
N GLU A 44 -10.01 -12.92 6.86
CA GLU A 44 -11.18 -12.05 7.00
C GLU A 44 -11.17 -10.86 6.03
N GLN A 45 -10.07 -10.60 5.30
CA GLN A 45 -9.95 -9.47 4.36
C GLN A 45 -9.61 -9.96 2.94
N ASN A 46 -10.54 -10.71 2.35
CA ASN A 46 -10.31 -11.38 1.07
C ASN A 46 -10.97 -10.64 -0.12
N SER A 47 -11.51 -9.44 0.07
CA SER A 47 -12.14 -8.65 -1.00
C SER A 47 -11.41 -7.33 -1.27
N ILE A 48 -11.48 -6.85 -2.52
CA ILE A 48 -11.05 -5.49 -2.89
C ILE A 48 -11.84 -4.43 -2.13
N LYS A 49 -13.09 -4.71 -1.74
CA LYS A 49 -13.86 -3.81 -0.88
C LYS A 49 -13.24 -3.70 0.52
N ASP A 50 -12.81 -4.81 1.10
CA ASP A 50 -12.18 -4.83 2.43
C ASP A 50 -10.85 -4.07 2.41
N GLN A 51 -10.09 -4.18 1.31
CA GLN A 51 -8.87 -3.42 1.07
C GLN A 51 -9.11 -1.90 1.10
N VAL A 52 -10.14 -1.45 0.40
CA VAL A 52 -10.54 -0.04 0.38
C VAL A 52 -10.94 0.42 1.78
N GLN A 53 -11.76 -0.38 2.48
CA GLN A 53 -12.19 -0.07 3.84
C GLN A 53 -11.02 -0.03 4.82
N LEU A 54 -10.04 -0.90 4.66
CA LEU A 54 -8.84 -0.92 5.47
C LEU A 54 -8.02 0.34 5.29
N TRP A 55 -7.75 0.75 4.04
CA TRP A 55 -7.00 1.99 3.79
C TRP A 55 -7.76 3.22 4.31
N THR A 56 -9.08 3.22 4.17
CA THR A 56 -9.95 4.26 4.74
C THR A 56 -9.84 4.29 6.26
N SER A 57 -9.90 3.13 6.93
CA SER A 57 -9.74 3.04 8.39
C SER A 57 -8.37 3.54 8.84
N ARG A 58 -7.32 3.20 8.09
CA ARG A 58 -5.95 3.65 8.34
C ARG A 58 -5.83 5.17 8.26
N ILE A 59 -6.32 5.78 7.19
CA ILE A 59 -6.33 7.24 7.02
C ILE A 59 -7.07 7.91 8.19
N ASN A 60 -8.23 7.38 8.57
CA ASN A 60 -9.00 7.91 9.69
C ASN A 60 -8.25 7.82 11.02
N LYS A 61 -7.55 6.70 11.30
CA LYS A 61 -6.72 6.56 12.50
C LYS A 61 -5.60 7.59 12.53
N LEU A 62 -4.87 7.75 11.43
CA LEU A 62 -3.77 8.71 11.34
C LEU A 62 -4.26 10.16 11.45
N ASN A 63 -5.39 10.51 10.81
CA ASN A 63 -6.00 11.83 10.96
C ASN A 63 -6.46 12.10 12.39
N ASN A 64 -7.05 11.11 13.06
CA ASN A 64 -7.40 11.24 14.48
C ASN A 64 -6.16 11.47 15.36
N LEU A 65 -5.04 10.81 15.07
CA LEU A 65 -3.77 11.06 15.76
C LEU A 65 -3.28 12.50 15.53
N ILE A 66 -3.37 13.02 14.30
CA ILE A 66 -3.00 14.41 14.01
C ILE A 66 -3.87 15.37 14.86
N VAL A 67 -5.19 15.17 14.90
CA VAL A 67 -6.11 15.98 15.70
C VAL A 67 -5.76 15.92 17.20
N GLN A 68 -5.40 14.74 17.72
CA GLN A 68 -4.97 14.60 19.11
C GLN A 68 -3.67 15.37 19.41
N LEU A 69 -2.71 15.32 18.48
CA LEU A 69 -1.44 16.06 18.59
C LEU A 69 -1.62 17.58 18.42
N ASP A 70 -2.71 18.01 17.80
CA ASP A 70 -3.11 19.40 17.67
C ASP A 70 -4.00 19.90 18.81
N SER A 71 -4.27 19.07 19.82
CA SER A 71 -5.08 19.48 20.97
C SER A 71 -4.40 20.62 21.76
N PRO A 72 -5.19 21.55 22.36
CA PRO A 72 -4.64 22.69 23.10
C PRO A 72 -3.64 22.30 24.19
N PHE A 73 -3.92 21.19 24.89
CA PHE A 73 -3.05 20.64 25.91
C PHE A 73 -1.67 20.26 25.36
N VAL A 74 -1.62 19.53 24.24
CA VAL A 74 -0.36 19.15 23.60
C VAL A 74 0.39 20.39 23.11
N GLN A 75 -0.32 21.35 22.52
CA GLN A 75 0.27 22.61 22.07
C GLN A 75 0.90 23.41 23.22
N ASP A 76 0.29 23.42 24.40
CA ASP A 76 0.84 24.09 25.57
C ASP A 76 2.09 23.39 26.13
N VAL A 77 2.12 22.05 26.10
CA VAL A 77 3.32 21.26 26.41
C VAL A 77 4.46 21.61 25.44
N LEU A 78 4.18 21.65 24.13
CA LEU A 78 5.18 21.98 23.11
C LEU A 78 5.70 23.42 23.26
N LYS A 79 4.83 24.39 23.54
CA LYS A 79 5.23 25.79 23.81
C LYS A 79 6.13 25.90 25.04
N ASN A 80 5.83 25.16 26.10
CA ASN A 80 6.64 25.16 27.32
C ASN A 80 8.04 24.57 27.05
N LEU A 81 8.11 23.43 26.35
CA LEU A 81 9.38 22.83 25.94
C LEU A 81 10.18 23.73 24.98
N ALA A 82 9.51 24.46 24.09
CA ALA A 82 10.14 25.41 23.19
C ALA A 82 10.78 26.60 23.94
N ARG A 83 10.08 27.17 24.93
CA ARG A 83 10.63 28.26 25.78
C ARG A 83 11.89 27.83 26.51
N ASN A 84 11.95 26.56 26.93
CA ASN A 84 13.08 25.99 27.65
C ASN A 84 14.13 25.35 26.74
N ARG A 85 14.04 25.54 25.40
CA ARG A 85 14.99 25.04 24.40
C ARG A 85 15.26 23.53 24.50
N SER A 86 14.22 22.75 24.78
CA SER A 86 14.34 21.29 24.91
C SER A 86 14.77 20.64 23.58
N PRO A 87 15.77 19.75 23.57
CA PRO A 87 16.26 19.10 22.34
C PRO A 87 15.22 18.13 21.75
N TYR A 88 14.31 17.61 22.56
CA TYR A 88 13.31 16.59 22.15
C TYR A 88 12.20 17.16 21.26
N LEU A 89 12.04 18.49 21.22
CA LEU A 89 11.01 19.14 20.41
C LEU A 89 11.20 18.87 18.92
N SER A 90 12.45 18.93 18.43
CA SER A 90 12.79 18.66 17.03
C SER A 90 12.35 17.26 16.59
N SER A 91 12.77 16.24 17.34
CA SER A 91 12.41 14.85 17.08
C SER A 91 10.91 14.60 17.11
N PHE A 92 10.14 15.32 17.95
CA PHE A 92 8.69 15.17 17.99
C PHE A 92 8.01 15.82 16.78
N MET A 93 8.50 16.98 16.32
CA MET A 93 8.02 17.62 15.10
C MET A 93 8.27 16.76 13.87
N ASP A 94 9.43 16.09 13.80
CA ASP A 94 9.74 15.14 12.73
C ASP A 94 8.74 13.99 12.68
N ILE A 95 8.33 13.47 13.84
CA ILE A 95 7.31 12.41 13.95
C ILE A 95 5.96 12.94 13.45
N LYS A 96 5.56 14.16 13.83
CA LYS A 96 4.30 14.74 13.34
C LYS A 96 4.29 14.91 11.81
N LEU A 97 5.43 15.29 11.24
CA LEU A 97 5.63 15.38 9.80
C LEU A 97 5.59 13.99 9.14
N GLU A 98 6.17 12.97 9.77
CA GLU A 98 6.10 11.58 9.34
C GLU A 98 4.67 11.05 9.30
N ILE A 99 3.84 11.35 10.31
CA ILE A 99 2.40 10.98 10.31
C ILE A 99 1.69 11.62 9.11
N SER A 100 1.93 12.93 8.88
CA SER A 100 1.30 13.66 7.77
C SER A 100 1.68 13.06 6.41
N ARG A 101 2.96 12.69 6.23
CA ARG A 101 3.42 11.97 5.04
C ARG A 101 2.75 10.61 4.91
N SER A 102 2.64 9.86 6.02
CA SER A 102 1.99 8.55 6.05
C SER A 102 0.53 8.63 5.60
N VAL A 103 -0.21 9.66 6.00
CA VAL A 103 -1.57 9.95 5.52
C VAL A 103 -1.58 10.10 4.00
N THR A 104 -0.75 10.99 3.45
CA THR A 104 -0.67 11.21 2.00
C THR A 104 -0.30 9.93 1.24
N HIS A 105 0.59 9.11 1.79
CA HIS A 105 0.92 7.80 1.20
C HIS A 105 -0.27 6.84 1.24
N ALA A 106 -1.00 6.76 2.35
CA ALA A 106 -2.19 5.93 2.49
C ALA A 106 -3.31 6.37 1.55
N GLU A 107 -3.53 7.67 1.36
CA GLU A 107 -4.49 8.23 0.40
C GLU A 107 -4.15 7.86 -1.05
N ARG A 108 -2.86 7.93 -1.43
CA ARG A 108 -2.41 7.48 -2.76
C ARG A 108 -2.65 5.99 -2.95
N ASN A 109 -2.34 5.16 -1.96
CA ASN A 109 -2.58 3.72 -2.03
C ASN A 109 -4.07 3.40 -2.11
N LEU A 110 -4.91 4.11 -1.35
CA LEU A 110 -6.36 4.01 -1.42
C LEU A 110 -6.85 4.33 -2.84
N SER A 111 -6.34 5.40 -3.46
CA SER A 111 -6.69 5.78 -4.83
C SER A 111 -6.39 4.65 -5.82
N PHE A 112 -5.20 4.05 -5.74
CA PHE A 112 -4.84 2.91 -6.60
C PHE A 112 -5.79 1.71 -6.42
N VAL A 113 -6.04 1.25 -5.19
CA VAL A 113 -6.93 0.10 -4.98
C VAL A 113 -8.36 0.41 -5.39
N SER A 114 -8.82 1.63 -5.13
CA SER A 114 -10.18 2.06 -5.47
C SER A 114 -10.45 2.00 -6.98
N THR A 115 -9.42 2.13 -7.81
CA THR A 115 -9.56 1.98 -9.28
C THR A 115 -9.97 0.56 -9.71
N LEU A 116 -9.73 -0.46 -8.89
CA LEU A 116 -10.14 -1.85 -9.15
C LEU A 116 -11.61 -2.12 -8.79
N SER A 117 -12.17 -1.35 -7.85
CA SER A 117 -13.51 -1.56 -7.31
C SER A 117 -14.62 -1.59 -8.38
N PRO A 118 -14.66 -0.65 -9.36
CA PRO A 118 -15.67 -0.67 -10.41
C PRO A 118 -15.63 -1.95 -11.26
N TRP A 119 -14.45 -2.44 -11.61
CA TRP A 119 -14.29 -3.64 -12.42
C TRP A 119 -14.74 -4.90 -11.70
N ILE A 120 -14.33 -5.05 -10.43
CA ILE A 120 -14.78 -6.16 -9.58
C ILE A 120 -16.29 -6.11 -9.38
N PHE A 121 -16.86 -4.92 -9.16
CA PHE A 121 -18.30 -4.74 -9.03
C PHE A 121 -19.04 -5.18 -10.30
N GLN A 122 -18.56 -4.80 -11.48
CA GLN A 122 -19.14 -5.22 -12.77
C GLN A 122 -19.07 -6.75 -12.95
N ILE A 123 -17.92 -7.36 -12.66
CA ILE A 123 -17.73 -8.81 -12.76
C ILE A 123 -18.65 -9.58 -11.79
N ASN A 124 -18.80 -9.09 -10.56
CA ASN A 124 -19.61 -9.75 -9.54
C ASN A 124 -21.12 -9.62 -9.80
N ASN A 125 -21.57 -8.52 -10.42
CA ASN A 125 -22.99 -8.27 -10.65
C ASN A 125 -23.49 -8.66 -12.06
N SER A 126 -22.60 -8.85 -13.04
CA SER A 126 -23.04 -9.27 -14.37
C SER A 126 -23.45 -10.74 -14.38
N ASN A 127 -24.63 -11.04 -14.92
CA ASN A 127 -25.12 -12.40 -15.13
C ASN A 127 -24.79 -12.94 -16.54
N ASN A 128 -24.21 -12.11 -17.40
CA ASN A 128 -23.85 -12.47 -18.76
C ASN A 128 -22.36 -12.84 -18.83
N LEU A 129 -22.06 -14.06 -19.25
CA LEU A 129 -20.68 -14.53 -19.37
C LEU A 129 -19.84 -13.61 -20.27
N ASN A 130 -20.37 -13.17 -21.40
CA ASN A 130 -19.61 -12.36 -22.36
C ASN A 130 -19.20 -11.00 -21.77
N GLU A 131 -20.05 -10.40 -20.94
CA GLU A 131 -19.74 -9.16 -20.23
C GLU A 131 -18.63 -9.40 -19.20
N ILE A 132 -18.73 -10.47 -18.40
CA ILE A 132 -17.68 -10.84 -17.44
C ILE A 132 -16.34 -10.99 -18.18
N LEU A 133 -16.31 -11.74 -19.27
CA LEU A 133 -15.09 -11.99 -20.06
C LEU A 133 -14.52 -10.70 -20.66
N LEU A 134 -15.37 -9.74 -21.07
CA LEU A 134 -14.96 -8.45 -21.60
C LEU A 134 -14.31 -7.55 -20.53
N HIS A 135 -14.70 -7.67 -19.26
CA HIS A 135 -14.15 -6.87 -18.17
C HIS A 135 -12.78 -7.39 -17.67
N LEU A 136 -12.45 -8.67 -17.83
CA LEU A 136 -11.20 -9.26 -17.34
C LEU A 136 -9.93 -8.61 -17.93
N PRO A 137 -9.80 -8.36 -19.25
CA PRO A 137 -8.65 -7.66 -19.81
C PRO A 137 -8.49 -6.23 -19.26
N SER A 138 -9.61 -5.53 -19.03
CA SER A 138 -9.62 -4.16 -18.50
C SER A 138 -9.19 -4.12 -17.03
N LEU A 139 -9.63 -5.09 -16.24
CA LEU A 139 -9.16 -5.30 -14.87
C LEU A 139 -7.65 -5.56 -14.84
N MET A 140 -7.14 -6.44 -15.70
CA MET A 140 -5.71 -6.74 -15.79
C MET A 140 -4.88 -5.54 -16.23
N HIS A 141 -5.39 -4.76 -17.19
CA HIS A 141 -4.75 -3.51 -17.58
C HIS A 141 -4.61 -2.55 -16.39
N THR A 142 -5.67 -2.40 -15.61
CA THR A 142 -5.67 -1.56 -14.40
C THR A 142 -4.65 -2.06 -13.38
N LEU A 143 -4.57 -3.38 -13.15
CA LEU A 143 -3.55 -3.99 -12.28
C LEU A 143 -2.12 -3.72 -12.76
N PHE A 144 -1.90 -3.79 -14.09
CA PHE A 144 -0.61 -3.48 -14.69
C PHE A 144 -0.22 -2.01 -14.49
N LEU A 145 -1.15 -1.08 -14.66
CA LEU A 145 -0.90 0.34 -14.38
C LEU A 145 -0.60 0.59 -12.90
N ILE A 146 -1.31 -0.07 -11.98
CA ILE A 146 -1.02 0.00 -10.55
C ILE A 146 0.40 -0.50 -10.27
N TRP A 147 0.78 -1.65 -10.83
CA TRP A 147 2.13 -2.19 -10.68
C TRP A 147 3.22 -1.25 -11.24
N GLN A 148 2.94 -0.58 -12.36
CA GLN A 148 3.91 0.29 -13.03
C GLN A 148 4.11 1.64 -12.31
N HIS A 149 3.05 2.18 -11.69
CA HIS A 149 3.03 3.55 -11.17
C HIS A 149 2.94 3.67 -9.64
N SER A 150 2.54 2.62 -8.92
CA SER A 150 2.43 2.67 -7.46
C SER A 150 3.74 2.25 -6.78
N HIS A 151 4.32 3.11 -5.94
CA HIS A 151 5.51 2.74 -5.16
C HIS A 151 5.25 1.58 -4.17
N TYR A 152 4.05 1.53 -3.58
CA TYR A 152 3.69 0.48 -2.61
C TYR A 152 3.35 -0.84 -3.30
N TYR A 153 2.50 -0.81 -4.34
CA TYR A 153 2.11 -2.02 -5.07
C TYR A 153 3.14 -2.49 -6.08
N HIS A 154 4.17 -1.69 -6.40
CA HIS A 154 5.31 -2.18 -7.16
C HIS A 154 6.16 -3.17 -6.35
N GLN A 155 6.02 -3.26 -5.02
CA GLN A 155 6.76 -4.26 -4.24
C GLN A 155 6.23 -5.67 -4.51
N LYS A 156 7.13 -6.63 -4.79
CA LYS A 156 6.77 -8.02 -5.14
C LYS A 156 5.75 -8.64 -4.18
N ASP A 157 5.98 -8.51 -2.88
CA ASP A 157 5.11 -9.11 -1.86
C ASP A 157 3.72 -8.45 -1.84
N LYS A 158 3.68 -7.12 -1.95
CA LYS A 158 2.43 -6.34 -1.95
C LYS A 158 1.61 -6.56 -3.21
N PHE A 159 2.27 -6.66 -4.37
CA PHE A 159 1.61 -6.97 -5.62
C PHE A 159 1.05 -8.40 -5.63
N SER A 160 1.84 -9.37 -5.13
CA SER A 160 1.39 -10.76 -5.01
C SER A 160 0.14 -10.87 -4.13
N GLN A 161 0.09 -10.12 -3.02
CA GLN A 161 -1.07 -10.05 -2.14
C GLN A 161 -2.29 -9.43 -2.84
N LEU A 162 -2.11 -8.34 -3.60
CA LEU A 162 -3.20 -7.73 -4.35
C LEU A 162 -3.77 -8.70 -5.40
N LEU A 163 -2.90 -9.41 -6.12
CA LEU A 163 -3.30 -10.44 -7.09
C LEU A 163 -4.02 -11.62 -6.43
N GLU A 164 -3.60 -12.01 -5.22
CA GLU A 164 -4.26 -13.07 -4.45
C GLU A 164 -5.71 -12.71 -4.13
N VAL A 165 -5.94 -11.47 -3.69
CA VAL A 165 -7.30 -10.96 -3.41
C VAL A 165 -8.14 -10.93 -4.69
N VAL A 166 -7.62 -10.37 -5.79
CA VAL A 166 -8.35 -10.34 -7.07
C VAL A 166 -8.67 -11.75 -7.56
N SER A 167 -7.70 -12.65 -7.57
CA SER A 167 -7.91 -14.02 -8.04
C SER A 167 -8.93 -14.78 -7.17
N SER A 168 -8.94 -14.53 -5.87
CA SER A 168 -9.89 -15.14 -4.93
C SER A 168 -11.32 -14.65 -5.20
N GLU A 169 -11.52 -13.38 -5.55
CA GLU A 169 -12.83 -12.86 -5.95
C GLU A 169 -13.32 -13.47 -7.28
N ILE A 170 -12.43 -13.63 -8.27
CA ILE A 170 -12.76 -14.30 -9.54
C ILE A 170 -13.19 -15.75 -9.30
N VAL A 171 -12.47 -16.47 -8.44
CA VAL A 171 -12.79 -17.85 -8.06
C VAL A 171 -14.11 -17.91 -7.31
N LEU A 172 -14.36 -16.97 -6.39
CA LEU A 172 -15.63 -16.88 -5.66
C LEU A 172 -16.79 -16.66 -6.62
N ARG A 173 -16.65 -15.75 -7.59
CA ARG A 173 -17.68 -15.50 -8.61
C ARG A 173 -17.95 -16.75 -9.45
N SER A 174 -16.90 -17.46 -9.86
CA SER A 174 -17.01 -18.71 -10.62
C SER A 174 -17.76 -19.79 -9.83
N LYS A 175 -17.48 -19.92 -8.52
CA LYS A 175 -18.21 -20.82 -7.62
C LYS A 175 -19.68 -20.43 -7.45
N GLN A 176 -20.01 -19.14 -7.40
CA GLN A 176 -21.39 -18.66 -7.30
C GLN A 176 -22.21 -19.02 -8.55
N ILE A 177 -21.63 -18.90 -9.76
CA ILE A 177 -22.28 -19.29 -11.01
C ILE A 177 -22.66 -20.79 -10.98
N ILE A 178 -21.73 -21.64 -10.52
CA ILE A 178 -21.97 -23.07 -10.35
C ILE A 178 -23.06 -23.32 -9.30
N ALA A 179 -22.95 -22.72 -8.11
CA ALA A 179 -23.90 -22.92 -7.01
C ALA A 179 -25.34 -22.52 -7.38
N ASN A 180 -25.50 -21.40 -8.08
CA ASN A 180 -26.82 -20.93 -8.56
C ASN A 180 -27.44 -21.94 -9.54
N SER A 181 -26.64 -22.51 -10.43
CA SER A 181 -27.13 -23.53 -11.37
C SER A 181 -27.58 -24.81 -10.67
N ILE A 182 -26.84 -25.26 -9.64
CA ILE A 182 -27.17 -26.44 -8.84
C ILE A 182 -28.47 -26.22 -8.06
N SER A 183 -28.61 -25.06 -7.41
CA SER A 183 -29.81 -24.70 -6.64
C SER A 183 -31.06 -24.65 -7.51
N SER A 184 -30.92 -24.17 -8.75
CA SER A 184 -32.04 -24.11 -9.72
C SER A 184 -32.50 -25.46 -10.28
N LYS A 185 -31.82 -26.58 -9.94
CA LYS A 185 -32.08 -27.94 -10.50
C LYS A 185 -32.18 -27.96 -12.04
N SER A 186 -31.49 -27.04 -12.71
CA SER A 186 -31.52 -26.92 -14.16
C SER A 186 -30.65 -28.00 -14.81
N THR A 187 -31.03 -28.49 -15.99
CA THR A 187 -30.19 -29.37 -16.83
C THR A 187 -28.91 -28.69 -17.34
N ASN A 188 -28.71 -27.41 -17.02
CA ASN A 188 -27.62 -26.56 -17.52
C ASN A 188 -26.38 -26.53 -16.61
N THR A 189 -26.27 -27.41 -15.61
CA THR A 189 -25.08 -27.47 -14.71
C THR A 189 -23.77 -27.73 -15.45
N SER A 190 -23.82 -28.48 -16.56
CA SER A 190 -22.65 -28.69 -17.44
C SER A 190 -22.23 -27.40 -18.14
N MET A 191 -23.20 -26.56 -18.54
CA MET A 191 -22.92 -25.27 -19.19
C MET A 191 -22.33 -24.26 -18.20
N SER A 192 -22.91 -24.15 -17.01
CA SER A 192 -22.40 -23.24 -15.97
C SER A 192 -20.99 -23.60 -15.49
N LEU A 193 -20.64 -24.90 -15.49
CA LEU A 193 -19.28 -25.35 -15.22
C LEU A 193 -18.31 -24.93 -16.33
N LYS A 194 -18.70 -25.06 -17.60
CA LYS A 194 -17.90 -24.54 -18.74
C LYS A 194 -17.73 -23.03 -18.68
N ASP A 195 -18.78 -22.30 -18.29
CA ASP A 195 -18.77 -20.85 -18.14
C ASP A 195 -17.79 -20.43 -17.03
N ALA A 196 -17.86 -21.08 -15.86
CA ALA A 196 -16.93 -20.85 -14.75
C ALA A 196 -15.47 -21.15 -15.13
N LEU A 197 -15.21 -22.27 -15.83
CA LEU A 197 -13.88 -22.59 -16.35
C LEU A 197 -13.40 -21.56 -17.38
N SER A 198 -14.29 -21.07 -18.24
CA SER A 198 -13.98 -20.03 -19.24
C SER A 198 -13.52 -18.74 -18.57
N ILE A 199 -14.19 -18.30 -17.50
CA ILE A 199 -13.80 -17.11 -16.71
C ILE A 199 -12.40 -17.28 -16.14
N CYS A 200 -12.14 -18.40 -15.46
CA CYS A 200 -10.83 -18.66 -14.87
C CYS A 200 -9.72 -18.80 -15.93
N ALA A 201 -10.02 -19.42 -17.08
CA ALA A 201 -9.09 -19.56 -18.19
C ALA A 201 -8.76 -18.21 -18.84
N MET A 202 -9.77 -17.35 -19.06
CA MET A 202 -9.58 -16.01 -19.63
C MET A 202 -8.80 -15.10 -18.69
N PHE A 203 -9.08 -15.13 -17.39
CA PHE A 203 -8.28 -14.42 -16.38
C PHE A 203 -6.83 -14.89 -16.39
N ARG A 204 -6.60 -16.21 -16.48
CA ARG A 204 -5.25 -16.79 -16.55
C ARG A 204 -4.52 -16.42 -17.84
N GLY A 205 -5.20 -16.43 -18.98
CA GLY A 205 -4.63 -16.05 -20.28
C GLY A 205 -4.18 -14.59 -20.26
N THR A 206 -5.10 -13.69 -19.96
CA THR A 206 -4.82 -12.24 -19.85
C THR A 206 -3.71 -11.94 -18.84
N TYR A 207 -3.67 -12.64 -17.71
CA TYR A 207 -2.57 -12.52 -16.74
C TYR A 207 -1.20 -12.81 -17.36
N LEU A 208 -1.08 -13.88 -18.16
CA LEU A 208 0.19 -14.28 -18.79
C LEU A 208 0.64 -13.26 -19.83
N ASP A 209 -0.29 -12.72 -20.62
CA ASP A 209 0.00 -11.67 -21.60
C ASP A 209 0.59 -10.42 -20.93
N TYR A 210 0.03 -10.01 -19.78
CA TYR A 210 0.54 -8.89 -19.00
C TYR A 210 1.84 -9.20 -18.26
N LYS A 211 2.04 -10.45 -17.84
CA LYS A 211 3.32 -10.90 -17.28
C LYS A 211 4.44 -10.76 -18.31
N GLU A 212 4.23 -11.20 -19.54
CA GLU A 212 5.21 -11.06 -20.63
C GLU A 212 5.56 -9.58 -20.89
N LYS A 213 4.55 -8.71 -20.91
CA LYS A 213 4.75 -7.25 -21.02
C LYS A 213 5.56 -6.70 -19.84
N ALA A 214 5.27 -7.13 -18.62
CA ALA A 214 5.98 -6.69 -17.42
C ALA A 214 7.44 -7.18 -17.41
N ASP A 215 7.68 -8.43 -17.80
CA ASP A 215 9.01 -9.01 -17.93
C ASP A 215 9.82 -8.27 -19.02
N GLY A 216 9.18 -7.89 -20.13
CA GLY A 216 9.76 -7.04 -21.17
C GLY A 216 10.12 -5.64 -20.67
N LEU A 217 9.25 -4.99 -19.89
CA LEU A 217 9.54 -3.70 -19.26
C LEU A 217 10.68 -3.79 -18.25
N ASN A 218 10.68 -4.81 -17.40
CA ASN A 218 11.77 -5.07 -16.45
C ASN A 218 13.10 -5.27 -17.19
N SER A 219 13.08 -6.00 -18.30
CA SER A 219 14.27 -6.23 -19.13
C SER A 219 14.77 -4.94 -19.82
N LYS A 220 13.87 -4.02 -20.18
CA LYS A 220 14.18 -2.77 -20.90
C LYS A 220 14.69 -1.65 -19.99
N TYR A 221 14.15 -1.55 -18.76
CA TYR A 221 14.37 -0.39 -17.89
C TYR A 221 15.13 -0.71 -16.59
N MET A 222 15.45 -1.98 -16.28
CA MET A 222 16.16 -2.37 -15.05
C MET A 222 17.61 -2.79 -15.31
N ILE A 223 18.56 -2.21 -14.56
CA ILE A 223 19.97 -2.63 -14.56
C ILE A 223 20.12 -3.89 -13.67
N PRO A 224 20.78 -4.97 -14.12
CA PRO A 224 21.03 -6.13 -13.27
C PRO A 224 21.91 -5.74 -12.06
N GLU A 225 21.54 -6.14 -10.84
CA GLU A 225 22.29 -5.88 -9.59
C GLU A 225 23.79 -6.22 -9.68
N LYS A 226 24.16 -7.18 -10.55
CA LYS A 226 25.54 -7.63 -10.76
C LYS A 226 26.48 -6.62 -11.44
N LYS A 227 25.98 -5.51 -11.99
CA LYS A 227 26.80 -4.50 -12.71
C LYS A 227 27.07 -3.22 -11.91
N ILE A 228 26.76 -3.20 -10.61
CA ILE A 228 26.98 -2.02 -9.77
C ILE A 228 28.36 -2.16 -9.13
N ASP A 229 29.34 -1.43 -9.70
CA ASP A 229 30.68 -1.29 -9.11
C ASP A 229 30.59 -0.53 -7.78
N PRO A 230 30.95 -1.15 -6.63
CA PRO A 230 30.89 -0.52 -5.31
C PRO A 230 31.75 0.75 -5.21
N SER A 231 32.79 0.88 -6.04
CA SER A 231 33.66 2.06 -6.05
C SER A 231 33.06 3.25 -6.81
N ARG A 232 32.02 3.02 -7.61
CA ARG A 232 31.20 4.07 -8.25
C ARG A 232 29.95 4.43 -7.45
N MET A 233 29.70 3.76 -6.32
CA MET A 233 28.73 4.24 -5.32
C MET A 233 29.28 5.51 -4.68
N VAL A 234 29.19 6.64 -5.40
CA VAL A 234 29.00 7.93 -4.75
C VAL A 234 27.61 7.85 -4.13
N ILE A 235 27.57 7.42 -2.88
CA ILE A 235 26.40 7.52 -2.01
C ILE A 235 26.22 9.03 -1.81
N TRP A 236 25.63 9.70 -2.81
CA TRP A 236 25.11 11.04 -2.62
C TRP A 236 24.26 10.94 -1.37
N HIS A 237 24.62 11.75 -0.37
CA HIS A 237 23.77 12.06 0.75
C HIS A 237 22.50 12.70 0.18
N VAL A 238 21.61 11.87 -0.35
CA VAL A 238 20.21 12.21 -0.48
C VAL A 238 19.70 12.11 0.93
N ASN A 239 19.85 13.24 1.61
CA ASN A 239 19.07 13.55 2.79
C ASN A 239 17.62 13.18 2.46
N PRO A 240 16.98 12.22 3.17
CA PRO A 240 15.58 11.88 2.90
C PRO A 240 14.65 13.08 3.09
N TYR A 241 15.16 14.15 3.74
CA TYR A 241 14.46 15.38 4.08
C TYR A 241 15.40 16.61 3.97
N GLY A 242 15.52 17.24 2.80
CA GLY A 242 16.40 18.42 2.67
C GLY A 242 16.00 19.40 1.56
N GLU A 243 15.71 20.62 2.00
CA GLU A 243 15.67 21.93 1.35
C GLU A 243 16.06 22.01 -0.15
N ASN A 244 15.18 22.66 -0.93
CA ASN A 244 15.44 23.02 -2.32
C ASN A 244 16.46 24.17 -2.41
N ASP A 245 17.62 23.91 -3.03
CA ASP A 245 18.56 24.94 -3.46
C ASP A 245 17.97 25.73 -4.66
N PRO A 246 17.82 27.07 -4.60
CA PRO A 246 17.07 27.84 -5.59
C PRO A 246 17.73 27.96 -6.97
N ASN A 247 18.95 27.46 -7.19
CA ASN A 247 19.75 27.76 -8.37
C ASN A 247 20.06 26.58 -9.29
N LYS A 248 19.21 25.53 -9.34
CA LYS A 248 19.44 24.41 -10.26
C LYS A 248 18.60 24.51 -11.53
N ASP A 249 19.25 24.90 -12.62
CA ASP A 249 18.69 25.10 -13.95
C ASP A 249 17.93 23.88 -14.49
N ILE A 250 16.70 24.15 -14.93
CA ILE A 250 15.74 23.19 -15.50
C ILE A 250 15.95 23.20 -17.03
N SER A 251 16.89 22.42 -17.55
CA SER A 251 16.92 22.10 -18.99
C SER A 251 17.80 20.90 -19.34
N SER A 252 17.31 19.70 -19.01
CA SER A 252 17.38 18.52 -19.90
C SER A 252 16.64 17.37 -19.22
N SER A 253 15.85 16.67 -20.04
CA SER A 253 14.97 15.55 -19.68
C SER A 253 15.53 14.66 -18.55
N ASN A 254 14.96 14.80 -17.36
CA ASN A 254 15.26 13.94 -16.21
C ASN A 254 13.96 13.71 -15.43
N ASP A 255 13.32 12.57 -15.70
CA ASP A 255 12.33 12.00 -14.78
C ASP A 255 13.03 11.78 -13.43
N PRO A 256 12.70 12.53 -12.37
CA PRO A 256 13.35 12.42 -11.06
C PRO A 256 13.16 11.04 -10.42
N TYR A 257 12.28 10.21 -10.98
CA TYR A 257 11.91 8.88 -10.48
C TYR A 257 12.64 7.72 -11.20
N ALA A 258 13.56 8.02 -12.12
CA ALA A 258 14.31 7.01 -12.88
C ALA A 258 15.40 6.29 -12.06
N VAL A 259 15.83 6.86 -10.92
CA VAL A 259 16.92 6.31 -10.11
C VAL A 259 16.34 5.42 -9.00
N LEU A 260 16.65 4.11 -9.09
CA LEU A 260 16.36 3.02 -8.14
C LEU A 260 14.94 2.44 -8.10
N ARG A 261 14.35 2.10 -9.26
CA ARG A 261 13.38 0.98 -9.27
C ARG A 261 14.14 -0.33 -9.04
N LYS A 262 13.95 -0.95 -7.87
CA LYS A 262 14.43 -2.32 -7.61
C LYS A 262 13.65 -3.30 -8.48
N SER A 263 14.29 -4.38 -8.94
CA SER A 263 13.61 -5.44 -9.71
C SER A 263 12.38 -5.94 -8.95
N SER A 264 11.19 -5.72 -9.50
CA SER A 264 9.95 -6.31 -9.02
C SER A 264 9.45 -7.32 -10.04
N PRO A 265 9.84 -8.59 -9.91
CA PRO A 265 9.39 -9.61 -10.84
C PRO A 265 7.88 -9.83 -10.67
N TRP A 266 7.17 -9.83 -11.79
CA TRP A 266 5.75 -10.18 -11.81
C TRP A 266 5.58 -11.64 -11.34
N PRO A 267 4.59 -11.97 -10.48
CA PRO A 267 4.55 -13.29 -9.84
C PRO A 267 4.49 -14.45 -10.85
N PRO A 268 5.19 -15.56 -10.58
CA PRO A 268 5.14 -16.72 -11.47
C PRO A 268 3.77 -17.41 -11.41
N ARG A 269 3.45 -18.19 -12.44
CA ARG A 269 2.15 -18.89 -12.61
C ARG A 269 1.78 -19.81 -11.43
N ASN A 270 2.79 -20.35 -10.74
CA ASN A 270 2.67 -21.24 -9.60
C ASN A 270 2.80 -20.51 -8.25
N ALA A 271 2.74 -19.18 -8.24
CA ALA A 271 2.78 -18.41 -7.01
C ALA A 271 1.58 -18.73 -6.11
N LYS A 272 1.78 -18.60 -4.79
CA LYS A 272 0.75 -18.88 -3.78
C LYS A 272 -0.54 -18.08 -4.01
N CYS A 273 -0.42 -16.88 -4.59
CA CYS A 273 -1.55 -16.02 -4.94
C CYS A 273 -2.55 -16.67 -5.92
N PHE A 274 -2.17 -17.71 -6.67
CA PHE A 274 -3.08 -18.43 -7.58
C PHE A 274 -3.52 -19.80 -7.07
N GLN A 275 -3.25 -20.16 -5.81
CA GLN A 275 -3.60 -21.48 -5.27
C GLN A 275 -5.10 -21.79 -5.42
N SER A 276 -5.96 -20.84 -5.04
CA SER A 276 -7.42 -20.98 -5.17
C SER A 276 -7.88 -21.13 -6.61
N LEU A 277 -7.19 -20.48 -7.55
CA LEU A 277 -7.51 -20.54 -8.97
C LEU A 277 -7.02 -21.84 -9.60
N ASN A 278 -5.81 -22.27 -9.28
CA ASN A 278 -5.26 -23.54 -9.75
C ASN A 278 -6.10 -24.71 -9.22
N ALA A 279 -6.51 -24.68 -7.95
CA ALA A 279 -7.36 -25.70 -7.35
C ALA A 279 -8.80 -25.76 -7.90
N LEU A 280 -9.27 -24.73 -8.63
CA LEU A 280 -10.57 -24.77 -9.31
C LEU A 280 -10.43 -25.32 -10.75
N ILE A 281 -9.29 -25.05 -11.39
CA ILE A 281 -9.02 -25.47 -12.77
C ILE A 281 -8.57 -26.94 -12.85
N GLU A 282 -7.83 -27.42 -11.86
CA GLU A 282 -7.42 -28.83 -11.68
C GLU A 282 -8.55 -29.71 -11.16
#